data_AF-A0A7C4UT99-F1
#
_entry.id   AF-A0A7C4UT99-F1
#
_cell.length_a   1.000
_cell.length_b   1.000
_cell.length_c   1.000
_cell.angle_alpha   90.00
_cell.angle_beta   90.00
_cell.angle_gamma   90.00
#
_symmetry.space_group_name_H-M   'P 1'
#
loop_
_entity.id
_entity.type
_entity.pdbx_description
1 polymer ?
#
loop_
_entity_poly.entity_id
_entity_poly.type
_entity_poly.pdbx_seq_one_letter_code
_entity_poly.pdbx_strand_id
1 'polypeptide(L)'
;MSGESWWSRLPAPAQWFLRWLALVLANLLLVGAVCLVMGWTDTVRISNALFFDAAALLLLGLLIQWTVPAPSAPSAGAPPPSMGDKEAQRVEQMLEERWRRRQRPIHGWAVLCFTAAVAIFGISLLVPAVWGGGGL
;
A
#
# COMPACT_ATOMS: atom_id res chain seq x y z
N MET A 1 19.64 -4.78 -31.25
CA MET A 1 18.16 -4.76 -31.09
C MET A 1 17.89 -4.50 -29.63
N SER A 2 17.49 -3.28 -29.27
CA SER A 2 17.16 -2.92 -27.89
C SER A 2 15.94 -3.73 -27.47
N GLY A 3 16.14 -4.68 -26.55
CA GLY A 3 15.09 -5.54 -26.01
C GLY A 3 14.13 -4.73 -25.15
N GLU A 4 13.17 -4.05 -25.77
CA GLU A 4 12.02 -3.53 -25.05
C GLU A 4 11.27 -4.72 -24.45
N SER A 5 11.38 -4.87 -23.13
CA SER A 5 10.67 -5.90 -22.39
C SER A 5 9.17 -5.80 -22.67
N TRP A 6 8.48 -6.91 -22.91
CA TRP A 6 7.03 -6.94 -23.12
C TRP A 6 6.23 -6.14 -22.07
N TRP A 7 6.79 -6.01 -20.86
CA TRP A 7 6.28 -5.19 -19.77
C TRP A 7 6.08 -3.70 -20.12
N SER A 8 6.99 -3.11 -20.89
CA SER A 8 6.90 -1.69 -21.27
C SER A 8 5.78 -1.40 -22.27
N ARG A 9 5.21 -2.44 -22.90
CA ARG A 9 4.08 -2.32 -23.83
C ARG A 9 2.72 -2.27 -23.14
N LEU A 10 2.66 -2.60 -21.85
CA LEU A 10 1.42 -2.58 -21.10
C LEU A 10 1.05 -1.16 -20.65
N PRO A 11 -0.24 -0.81 -20.65
CA PRO A 11 -0.69 0.46 -20.09
C PRO A 11 -0.38 0.53 -18.59
N ALA A 12 -0.05 1.73 -18.10
CA ALA A 12 0.28 1.98 -16.69
C ALA A 12 -0.68 1.34 -15.66
N PRO A 13 -2.03 1.37 -15.83
CA PRO A 13 -2.93 0.68 -14.90
C PRO A 13 -2.77 -0.84 -14.91
N ALA A 14 -2.51 -1.45 -16.06
CA ALA A 14 -2.28 -2.89 -16.16
C ALA A 14 -0.98 -3.30 -15.45
N GLN A 15 0.09 -2.52 -15.62
CA GLN A 15 1.34 -2.74 -14.89
C GLN A 15 1.15 -2.63 -13.38
N TRP A 16 0.35 -1.66 -12.92
CA TRP A 16 0.04 -1.48 -11.51
C TRP A 16 -0.77 -2.66 -10.95
N PHE A 17 -1.82 -3.09 -11.66
CA PHE A 17 -2.62 -4.25 -11.27
C PHE A 17 -1.80 -5.55 -11.27
N LEU A 18 -0.93 -5.75 -12.25
CA LEU A 18 -0.03 -6.91 -12.29
C LEU A 18 0.96 -6.91 -11.12
N ARG A 19 1.49 -5.75 -10.73
CA ARG A 19 2.34 -5.64 -9.53
C ARG A 19 1.56 -5.98 -8.25
N TRP A 20 0.34 -5.47 -8.14
CA TRP A 20 -0.56 -5.80 -7.03
C TRP A 20 -0.84 -7.30 -6.96
N LEU A 21 -1.23 -7.90 -8.09
CA LEU A 21 -1.54 -9.31 -8.19
C LEU A 21 -0.32 -10.17 -7.88
N ALA A 22 0.85 -9.81 -8.42
CA ALA A 22 2.09 -10.49 -8.14
C ALA A 22 2.46 -10.44 -6.65
N LEU A 23 2.26 -9.30 -5.98
CA LEU A 23 2.50 -9.15 -4.55
C LEU A 23 1.58 -10.08 -3.73
N VAL A 24 0.28 -10.10 -4.04
CA VAL A 24 -0.69 -10.98 -3.36
C VAL A 24 -0.34 -12.45 -3.60
N LEU A 25 -0.08 -12.86 -4.84
CA LEU A 25 0.24 -14.24 -5.17
C LEU A 25 1.56 -14.69 -4.55
N ALA A 26 2.60 -13.86 -4.60
CA ALA A 26 3.89 -14.16 -3.98
C ALA A 26 3.75 -14.35 -2.47
N ASN A 27 2.93 -13.51 -1.82
CA ASN A 27 2.64 -13.62 -0.40
C ASN A 27 1.91 -14.94 -0.06
N LEU A 28 0.84 -15.27 -0.81
CA LEU A 28 0.10 -16.53 -0.62
C LEU A 28 1.00 -17.76 -0.82
N LEU A 29 1.87 -17.74 -1.84
CA LEU A 29 2.82 -18.81 -2.09
C LEU A 29 3.84 -18.94 -0.96
N LEU A 30 4.35 -17.81 -0.44
CA LEU A 30 5.29 -17.79 0.68
C LEU A 30 4.65 -18.38 1.94
N VAL A 31 3.45 -17.91 2.31
CA VAL A 31 2.71 -18.41 3.46
C VAL A 31 2.39 -19.90 3.29
N GLY A 32 1.93 -20.30 2.11
CA GLY A 32 1.68 -21.71 1.78
C GLY A 32 2.94 -22.57 1.93
N ALA A 33 4.08 -22.12 1.42
CA ALA A 33 5.36 -22.83 1.56
C ALA A 33 5.81 -22.93 3.02
N VAL A 34 5.70 -21.85 3.79
CA VAL A 34 6.04 -21.84 5.23
C VAL A 34 5.14 -22.80 6.00
N CYS A 35 3.83 -22.76 5.75
CA CYS A 35 2.87 -23.68 6.36
C CYS A 35 3.19 -25.15 6.02
N LEU A 36 3.52 -25.44 4.75
CA LEU A 36 3.93 -26.78 4.32
C LEU A 36 5.20 -27.27 5.02
N VAL A 37 6.24 -26.42 5.11
CA VAL A 37 7.50 -26.76 5.79
C VAL A 37 7.28 -27.01 7.29
N MET A 38 6.40 -26.23 7.92
CA MET A 38 6.04 -26.39 9.33
C MET A 38 5.05 -27.54 9.59
N GLY A 39 4.54 -28.20 8.53
CA GLY A 39 3.49 -29.22 8.64
C GLY A 39 2.15 -28.68 9.13
N TRP A 40 1.90 -27.38 9.00
CA TRP A 40 0.65 -26.73 9.41
C TRP A 40 -0.36 -26.80 8.27
N THR A 41 -1.13 -27.87 8.23
CA THR A 41 -2.22 -28.05 7.25
C THR A 41 -3.59 -27.61 7.77
N ASP A 42 -3.70 -27.25 9.05
CA ASP A 42 -4.96 -26.82 9.66
C ASP A 42 -5.42 -25.48 9.05
N THR A 43 -6.68 -25.43 8.63
CA THR A 43 -7.31 -24.22 8.05
C THR A 43 -7.22 -23.01 8.98
N VAL A 44 -7.34 -23.22 10.29
CA VAL A 44 -7.21 -22.18 11.32
C VAL A 44 -5.79 -21.61 11.39
N ARG A 45 -4.76 -22.46 11.27
CA ARG A 45 -3.35 -22.01 11.31
C ARG A 45 -2.98 -21.26 10.06
N ILE A 46 -3.45 -21.73 8.90
CA ILE A 46 -3.27 -21.05 7.61
C ILE A 46 -3.98 -19.68 7.63
N SER A 47 -5.21 -19.63 8.12
CA SER A 47 -5.97 -18.39 8.32
C SER A 47 -5.20 -17.39 9.20
N ASN A 48 -4.71 -17.85 10.36
CA ASN A 48 -3.94 -16.98 11.26
C ASN A 48 -2.65 -16.48 10.63
N ALA A 49 -1.92 -17.33 9.89
CA ALA A 49 -0.71 -16.92 9.19
C ALA A 49 -0.99 -15.82 8.16
N LEU A 50 -2.04 -15.99 7.35
CA LEU A 50 -2.48 -14.97 6.39
C LEU A 50 -2.93 -13.67 7.08
N PHE A 51 -3.61 -13.78 8.22
CA PHE A 51 -4.01 -12.60 9.01
C PHE A 51 -2.79 -11.80 9.50
N PHE A 52 -1.80 -12.47 10.08
CA PHE A 52 -0.58 -11.80 10.55
C PHE A 52 0.21 -11.18 9.40
N ASP A 53 0.25 -11.84 8.25
CA ASP A 53 0.96 -11.33 7.09
C ASP A 53 0.25 -10.12 6.47
N ALA A 54 -1.10 -10.11 6.46
CA ALA A 54 -1.86 -8.92 6.11
C ALA A 54 -1.56 -7.75 7.06
N ALA A 55 -1.49 -7.99 8.38
CA ALA A 55 -1.11 -6.96 9.35
C ALA A 55 0.32 -6.44 9.12
N ALA A 56 1.26 -7.33 8.79
CA ALA A 56 2.63 -6.95 8.45
C ALA A 56 2.70 -6.07 7.20
N LEU A 57 1.91 -6.38 6.16
CA LEU A 57 1.80 -5.55 4.96
C LEU A 57 1.18 -4.17 5.24
N LEU A 58 0.19 -4.08 6.12
CA LEU A 58 -0.37 -2.78 6.57
C LEU A 58 0.70 -1.93 7.26
N LEU A 59 1.46 -2.54 8.18
CA LEU A 59 2.56 -1.87 8.88
C LEU A 59 3.66 -1.45 7.92
N LEU A 60 3.99 -2.29 6.93
CA LEU A 60 4.95 -1.97 5.88
C LEU A 60 4.47 -0.80 5.02
N GLY A 61 3.19 -0.79 4.63
CA GLY A 61 2.59 0.33 3.90
C GLY A 61 2.63 1.64 4.68
N LEU A 62 2.36 1.58 5.98
CA LEU A 62 2.47 2.73 6.89
C LEU A 62 3.92 3.21 7.01
N LEU A 63 4.86 2.28 7.16
CA LEU A 63 6.29 2.57 7.24
C LEU A 63 6.77 3.24 5.95
N ILE A 64 6.39 2.73 4.78
CA ILE A 64 6.72 3.35 3.48
C ILE A 64 6.14 4.77 3.42
N GLN A 65 4.89 4.96 3.83
CA GLN A 65 4.26 6.28 3.84
C GLN A 65 4.95 7.28 4.79
N TRP A 66 5.54 6.79 5.89
CA TRP A 66 6.25 7.61 6.86
C TRP A 66 7.70 7.90 6.48
N THR A 67 8.39 6.91 5.90
CA THR A 67 9.82 6.96 5.57
C THR A 67 10.10 7.63 4.24
N VAL A 68 9.19 7.56 3.26
CA VAL A 68 9.40 8.20 1.97
C VAL A 68 9.15 9.70 2.08
N PRO A 69 10.15 10.55 1.76
CA PRO A 69 9.98 11.99 1.73
C PRO A 69 8.84 12.35 0.77
N ALA A 70 7.92 13.19 1.24
CA ALA A 70 6.87 13.71 0.35
C ALA A 70 7.54 14.44 -0.82
N PRO A 71 7.12 14.22 -2.08
CA PRO A 71 7.64 14.98 -3.20
C PRO A 71 7.34 16.46 -2.94
N SER A 72 8.41 17.26 -2.91
CA SER A 72 8.32 18.71 -2.78
C SER A 72 7.47 19.25 -3.93
N ALA A 73 6.35 19.91 -3.60
CA ALA A 73 5.53 20.59 -4.59
C ALA A 73 6.40 21.59 -5.38
N PRO A 74 6.22 21.71 -6.71
CA PRO A 74 6.92 22.74 -7.48
C PRO A 74 6.56 24.10 -6.89
N SER A 75 7.58 24.82 -6.43
CA SER A 75 7.45 26.20 -5.97
C SER A 75 7.08 27.06 -7.19
N ALA A 76 5.77 27.26 -7.40
CA ALA A 76 5.30 28.27 -8.33
C ALA A 76 5.67 29.63 -7.73
N GLY A 77 6.56 30.35 -8.41
CA GLY A 77 7.06 31.65 -7.99
C GLY A 77 5.91 32.62 -7.72
N ALA A 78 5.66 32.90 -6.45
CA ALA A 78 4.73 33.95 -6.02
C ALA A 78 5.53 35.26 -5.86
N PRO A 79 5.02 36.40 -6.38
CA PRO A 79 5.70 37.70 -6.31
C PRO A 79 5.83 38.20 -4.87
N PRO A 80 6.81 39.08 -4.56
CA PRO A 80 7.09 39.52 -3.20
C PRO A 80 5.92 40.35 -2.64
N PRO A 81 5.44 40.08 -1.42
CA PRO A 81 4.28 40.77 -0.86
C PRO A 81 4.62 42.16 -0.31
N SER A 82 3.70 43.11 -0.55
CA SER A 82 3.71 44.46 0.02
C SER A 82 3.44 44.46 1.53
N MET A 83 4.08 45.37 2.26
CA MET A 83 4.24 45.35 3.73
C MET A 83 2.97 45.44 4.60
N GLY A 84 1.75 45.47 4.04
CA GLY A 84 0.50 45.65 4.80
C GLY A 84 -0.19 44.37 5.29
N ASP A 85 0.02 43.22 4.64
CA ASP A 85 -0.83 42.03 4.80
C ASP A 85 -0.19 40.89 5.60
N LYS A 86 0.66 41.23 6.58
CA LYS A 86 1.51 40.24 7.28
C LYS A 86 0.74 39.27 8.16
N GLU A 87 -0.42 39.64 8.69
CA GLU A 87 -1.25 38.73 9.53
C GLU A 87 -2.13 37.81 8.69
N ALA A 88 -2.78 38.33 7.65
CA ALA A 88 -3.60 37.53 6.73
C ALA A 88 -2.76 36.48 5.97
N GLN A 89 -1.57 36.88 5.49
CA GLN A 89 -0.64 35.95 4.84
C GLN A 89 -0.08 34.89 5.80
N ARG A 90 0.11 35.21 7.09
CA ARG A 90 0.58 34.22 8.06
C ARG A 90 -0.47 33.16 8.34
N VAL A 91 -1.75 33.55 8.37
CA VAL A 91 -2.87 32.63 8.54
C VAL A 91 -3.07 31.79 7.27
N GLU A 92 -2.99 32.40 6.08
CA GLU A 92 -3.02 31.64 4.81
C GLU A 92 -1.84 30.68 4.71
N GLN A 93 -0.61 31.10 4.99
CA GLN A 93 0.56 30.22 5.00
C GLN A 93 0.43 29.10 6.02
N MET A 94 -0.09 29.35 7.22
CA MET A 94 -0.36 28.30 8.21
C MET A 94 -1.44 27.31 7.75
N LEU A 95 -2.50 27.81 7.11
CA LEU A 95 -3.56 26.96 6.56
C LEU A 95 -3.06 26.14 5.39
N GLU A 96 -2.24 26.73 4.52
CA GLU A 96 -1.66 26.10 3.34
C GLU A 96 -0.58 25.08 3.74
N GLU A 97 0.24 25.36 4.76
CA GLU A 97 1.16 24.40 5.35
C GLU A 97 0.41 23.24 6.03
N ARG A 98 -0.70 23.50 6.74
CA ARG A 98 -1.53 22.44 7.33
C ARG A 98 -2.22 21.60 6.25
N TRP A 99 -2.69 22.24 5.18
CA TRP A 99 -3.26 21.56 4.02
C TRP A 99 -2.23 20.72 3.27
N ARG A 100 -1.02 21.25 3.04
CA ARG A 100 0.10 20.50 2.43
C ARG A 100 0.57 19.35 3.32
N ARG A 101 0.57 19.50 4.64
CA ARG A 101 0.85 18.39 5.58
C ARG A 101 -0.25 17.32 5.53
N ARG A 102 -1.52 17.68 5.32
CA ARG A 102 -2.64 16.75 5.12
C ARG A 102 -2.60 16.06 3.76
N GLN A 103 -2.18 16.77 2.72
CA GLN A 103 -2.05 16.27 1.35
C GLN A 103 -0.65 15.70 1.09
N ARG A 104 -0.09 14.90 2.00
CA ARG A 104 1.02 14.05 1.58
C ARG A 104 0.48 13.14 0.48
N PRO A 105 1.02 13.20 -0.75
CA PRO A 105 0.57 12.28 -1.79
C PRO A 105 0.83 10.87 -1.27
N ILE A 106 -0.23 10.07 -1.22
CA ILE A 106 -0.13 8.69 -0.73
C ILE A 106 0.81 7.97 -1.69
N HIS A 107 1.90 7.42 -1.16
CA HIS A 107 2.93 6.81 -1.98
C HIS A 107 2.34 5.57 -2.67
N GLY A 108 2.55 5.41 -3.98
CA GLY A 108 1.91 4.33 -4.76
C GLY A 108 2.22 2.92 -4.22
N TRP A 109 3.41 2.73 -3.63
CA TRP A 109 3.77 1.49 -2.93
C TRP A 109 3.04 1.30 -1.61
N ALA A 110 2.77 2.36 -0.86
CA ALA A 110 1.95 2.28 0.34
C ALA A 110 0.52 1.82 -0.03
N VAL A 111 -0.07 2.40 -1.08
CA VAL A 111 -1.39 1.97 -1.59
C VAL A 111 -1.39 0.51 -2.01
N LEU A 112 -0.34 0.05 -2.70
CA LEU A 112 -0.18 -1.37 -3.08
C LEU A 112 -0.16 -2.27 -1.84
N CYS A 113 0.63 -1.94 -0.81
CA CYS A 113 0.68 -2.71 0.43
C CYS A 113 -0.67 -2.72 1.17
N PHE A 114 -1.34 -1.56 1.28
CA PHE A 114 -2.66 -1.47 1.93
C PHE A 114 -3.72 -2.30 1.22
N THR A 115 -3.82 -2.17 -0.10
CA THR A 115 -4.81 -2.89 -0.90
C THR A 115 -4.52 -4.39 -0.96
N ALA A 116 -3.25 -4.81 -1.03
CA ALA A 116 -2.86 -6.21 -0.95
C ALA A 116 -3.17 -6.81 0.43
N ALA A 117 -2.91 -6.08 1.51
CA ALA A 117 -3.25 -6.50 2.86
C ALA A 117 -4.75 -6.74 3.03
N VAL A 118 -5.60 -5.84 2.50
CA VAL A 118 -7.07 -6.03 2.53
C VAL A 118 -7.49 -7.30 1.80
N ALA A 119 -6.89 -7.58 0.64
CA ALA A 119 -7.19 -8.80 -0.10
C ALA A 119 -6.74 -10.06 0.65
N ILE A 120 -5.52 -10.07 1.20
CA ILE A 120 -4.99 -11.22 1.97
C ILE A 120 -5.82 -11.43 3.24
N PHE A 121 -6.22 -10.34 3.91
CA PHE A 121 -7.15 -10.41 5.04
C PHE A 121 -8.49 -11.03 4.62
N GLY A 122 -9.07 -10.61 3.49
CA GLY A 122 -10.28 -11.24 2.95
C GLY A 122 -10.10 -12.74 2.70
N ILE A 123 -8.96 -13.15 2.13
CA ILE A 123 -8.63 -14.57 1.92
C ILE A 123 -8.52 -15.31 3.25
N SER A 124 -7.90 -14.71 4.28
CA SER A 124 -7.79 -15.32 5.61
C SER A 124 -9.14 -15.68 6.20
N LEU A 125 -10.17 -14.84 6.00
CA LEU A 125 -11.53 -15.11 6.47
C LEU A 125 -12.25 -16.19 5.64
N LEU A 126 -11.94 -16.28 4.34
CA LEU A 126 -12.55 -17.25 3.44
C LEU A 126 -11.99 -18.67 3.63
N VAL A 127 -10.71 -18.83 3.94
CA VAL A 127 -10.08 -20.14 4.16
C VAL A 127 -10.86 -21.02 5.17
N PRO A 128 -11.16 -20.55 6.40
CA PRO A 128 -11.97 -21.32 7.34
C PRO A 128 -13.45 -21.36 6.97
N ALA A 129 -14.01 -20.36 6.27
CA ALA A 129 -15.41 -20.40 5.85
C ALA A 129 -15.68 -21.45 4.76
N VAL A 130 -14.76 -21.61 3.81
CA VAL A 130 -14.87 -22.53 2.67
C VAL A 130 -14.48 -23.95 3.05
N TRP A 131 -13.43 -24.12 3.86
CA TRP A 131 -12.93 -25.46 4.24
C TRP A 131 -13.26 -25.90 5.66
N GLY A 132 -13.63 -24.98 6.57
CA GLY A 132 -14.07 -25.29 7.93
C GLY A 132 -15.58 -25.55 8.05
N GLY A 133 -16.38 -25.25 7.03
CA GLY A 133 -17.84 -25.45 6.99
C GLY A 133 -18.30 -26.91 6.84
N GLY A 134 -17.41 -27.90 6.96
CA GLY A 134 -17.72 -29.33 6.86
C GLY A 134 -18.03 -30.02 8.20
N GLY A 135 -18.32 -29.28 9.27
CA GLY A 135 -18.66 -29.82 10.59
C GLY A 135 -20.07 -29.42 11.02
N LEU A 136 -21.07 -30.12 10.50
CA LEU A 136 -22.31 -30.43 11.22
C LEU A 136 -22.12 -31.73 11.98
#